data_AF-A0A5C6RS22-F1
#
_entry.id   AF-A0A5C6RS22-F1
#
_cell.length_a   1.000
_cell.length_b   1.000
_cell.length_c   1.000
_cell.angle_alpha   90.00
_cell.angle_beta   90.00
_cell.angle_gamma   90.00
#
_symmetry.space_group_name_H-M   'P 1'
#
loop_
_entity.id
_entity.type
_entity.pdbx_description
1 polymer ?
#
loop_
_entity_poly.entity_id
_entity_poly.type
_entity_poly.pdbx_seq_one_letter_code
_entity_poly.pdbx_strand_id
1 'polypeptide(L)'
;MIHVRAGDDPEAPHRGTLRIGDWSVPCAVGRSGIVAPGLKREGDAATPAGRFPLRYGFYEPGVFGDAEMAALDFPFKPKPDSYSWIEDATSPDYNRMRALRDGEPPEDRAAELFDLFVPLGWNDAVPVAAGGSAIFLHAARPDMSGTAGCIAVARDQLMNLAKRLRPGMMIDIASADTAAMPQVHDDAIESVTFHGLKPGPRVIVTGSVHGNEPCGPKAITRMIADLRHGRRRISSGSVTFVPVVNGLAYRHDRREGDRNLNRALREYPVPLVNEDRVANVLCPMLRAHDVLIDLHSFASQGPPFVLFGPDIEGGELEPRVQRRTEQALVNAMGLPFAVYGWMEAHHRSLATQGRADDIGFAVGTTEYMRRCGGAAVTVECGEHTDPASVEVAYSVIADCLVCMGVMKGEVTRKSGSSKVLKISDAILADSDDDRLARDFTTGEAVKAGEVIGHRADGTAITAPHDGAIIFASGRIRAGTEMCFLCRFVPPDQHPPKSV
;
A
#
# COMPACT_ATOMS: atom_id res chain seq x y z
N MET A 1 -3.13 27.06 10.13
CA MET A 1 -2.19 26.00 9.69
C MET A 1 -2.03 26.11 8.18
N ILE A 2 -0.84 25.86 7.64
CA ILE A 2 -0.59 25.75 6.19
C ILE A 2 -0.62 24.27 5.84
N HIS A 3 -1.27 23.89 4.74
CA HIS A 3 -1.22 22.53 4.22
C HIS A 3 -0.53 22.52 2.86
N VAL A 4 0.45 21.63 2.70
CA VAL A 4 1.13 21.39 1.42
C VAL A 4 0.91 19.93 1.04
N ARG A 5 0.38 19.72 -0.16
CA ARG A 5 0.17 18.40 -0.78
C ARG A 5 0.80 18.40 -2.16
N ALA A 6 1.64 17.42 -2.47
CA ALA A 6 2.32 17.30 -3.75
C ALA A 6 2.50 15.84 -4.16
N GLY A 7 2.75 15.58 -5.44
CA GLY A 7 2.95 14.22 -5.93
C GLY A 7 1.71 13.53 -6.48
N ASP A 8 0.68 14.30 -6.89
CA ASP A 8 -0.48 13.75 -7.62
C ASP A 8 -0.11 13.15 -8.99
N ASP A 9 1.02 13.58 -9.57
CA ASP A 9 1.56 13.12 -10.85
C ASP A 9 2.94 12.47 -10.61
N PRO A 10 3.09 11.14 -10.80
CA PRO A 10 4.36 10.44 -10.64
C PRO A 10 5.47 10.95 -11.57
N GLU A 11 5.13 11.50 -12.74
CA GLU A 11 6.10 12.07 -13.70
C GLU A 11 6.47 13.51 -13.33
N ALA A 12 5.69 14.14 -12.45
CA ALA A 12 5.94 15.49 -11.94
C ALA A 12 5.75 15.56 -10.41
N PRO A 13 6.50 14.78 -9.62
CA PRO A 13 6.26 14.58 -8.18
C PRO A 13 6.48 15.86 -7.35
N HIS A 14 7.13 16.85 -7.96
CA HIS A 14 7.39 18.17 -7.38
C HIS A 14 6.19 19.11 -7.44
N ARG A 15 5.15 18.82 -8.24
CA ARG A 15 3.99 19.70 -8.36
C ARG A 15 3.03 19.45 -7.21
N GLY A 16 2.57 20.54 -6.59
CA GLY A 16 1.65 20.48 -5.46
C GLY A 16 0.78 21.72 -5.32
N THR A 17 0.04 21.74 -4.22
CA THR A 17 -0.83 22.84 -3.80
C THR A 17 -0.53 23.22 -2.36
N LEU A 18 -0.40 24.52 -2.11
CA LEU A 18 -0.32 25.12 -0.78
C LEU A 18 -1.66 25.77 -0.43
N ARG A 19 -2.18 25.50 0.78
CA ARG A 19 -3.46 26.03 1.27
C ARG A 19 -3.33 26.71 2.64
N ILE A 20 -4.00 27.85 2.81
CA ILE A 20 -4.17 28.56 4.09
C ILE A 20 -5.63 29.02 4.18
N GLY A 21 -6.43 28.33 4.99
CA GLY A 21 -7.88 28.53 5.00
C GLY A 21 -8.47 28.30 3.62
N ASP A 22 -9.24 29.26 3.11
CA ASP A 22 -9.87 29.21 1.79
C ASP A 22 -8.93 29.62 0.65
N TRP A 23 -7.73 30.14 0.96
CA TRP A 23 -6.75 30.50 -0.06
C TRP A 23 -5.92 29.28 -0.46
N SER A 24 -5.79 29.06 -1.77
CA SER A 24 -5.08 27.95 -2.37
C SER A 24 -4.24 28.45 -3.54
N VAL A 25 -3.01 27.96 -3.66
CA VAL A 25 -2.07 28.34 -4.72
C VAL A 25 -1.24 27.12 -5.17
N PRO A 26 -0.91 26.99 -6.46
CA PRO A 26 0.09 26.01 -6.89
C PRO A 26 1.43 26.23 -6.19
N CYS A 27 2.11 25.14 -5.83
CA CYS A 27 3.46 25.18 -5.29
C CYS A 27 4.35 24.11 -5.93
N ALA A 28 5.66 24.33 -5.88
CA ALA A 28 6.68 23.33 -6.17
C ALA A 28 7.30 22.84 -4.85
N VAL A 29 7.54 21.54 -4.74
CA VAL A 29 8.35 20.92 -3.68
C VAL A 29 9.67 20.43 -4.27
N GLY A 30 10.46 19.67 -3.50
CA GLY A 30 11.68 19.02 -3.99
C GLY A 30 11.44 18.28 -5.31
N ARG A 31 12.39 18.35 -6.25
CA ARG A 31 12.31 17.65 -7.55
C ARG A 31 12.12 16.15 -7.40
N SER A 32 12.58 15.56 -6.29
CA SER A 32 12.37 14.15 -5.93
C SER A 32 11.06 13.89 -5.17
N GLY A 33 10.18 14.89 -5.05
CA GLY A 33 8.91 14.79 -4.35
C GLY A 33 9.00 14.97 -2.84
N ILE A 34 8.01 14.41 -2.13
CA ILE A 34 7.92 14.43 -0.66
C ILE A 34 8.40 13.08 -0.10
N VAL A 35 9.29 13.12 0.88
CA VAL A 35 9.90 11.92 1.50
C VAL A 35 9.57 11.83 2.99
N ALA A 36 9.46 10.62 3.53
CA ALA A 36 9.30 10.42 4.97
C ALA A 36 10.49 11.00 5.77
N PRO A 37 10.27 11.56 6.98
CA PRO A 37 11.33 12.17 7.79
C PRO A 37 12.59 11.31 7.96
N GLY A 38 12.43 10.01 8.22
CA GLY A 38 13.55 9.10 8.45
C GLY A 38 14.38 8.76 7.20
N LEU A 39 13.90 9.13 6.02
CA LEU A 39 14.57 8.92 4.74
C LEU A 39 15.20 10.20 4.18
N LYS A 40 14.85 11.37 4.74
CA LYS A 40 15.40 12.66 4.32
C LYS A 40 16.90 12.72 4.62
N ARG A 41 17.69 13.17 3.63
CA ARG A 41 19.15 13.31 3.68
C ARG A 41 19.60 14.58 2.97
N GLU A 42 20.82 15.03 3.22
CA GLU A 42 21.43 16.12 2.47
C GLU A 42 21.55 15.77 0.98
N GLY A 43 21.19 16.70 0.09
CA GLY A 43 21.30 16.52 -1.36
C GLY A 43 20.30 15.58 -2.05
N ASP A 44 19.35 14.96 -1.32
CA ASP A 44 18.34 14.04 -1.90
C ASP A 44 17.29 14.73 -2.80
N ALA A 45 17.26 16.05 -2.76
CA ALA A 45 16.33 16.89 -3.48
C ALA A 45 14.84 16.65 -3.19
N ALA A 46 14.53 16.11 -2.02
CA ALA A 46 13.18 15.82 -1.56
C ALA A 46 12.76 16.79 -0.44
N THR A 47 11.46 17.06 -0.35
CA THR A 47 10.88 17.81 0.76
C THR A 47 10.47 16.86 1.90
N PRO A 48 10.85 17.11 3.15
CA PRO A 48 10.45 16.24 4.27
C PRO A 48 8.95 16.33 4.54
N ALA A 49 8.27 15.19 4.63
CA ALA A 49 6.90 15.11 5.14
C ALA A 49 6.90 15.41 6.65
N GLY A 50 5.82 15.98 7.16
CA GLY A 50 5.66 16.23 8.60
C GLY A 50 5.07 17.59 8.91
N ARG A 51 5.07 17.93 10.20
CA ARG A 51 4.55 19.19 10.72
C ARG A 51 5.67 20.03 11.29
N PHE A 52 5.89 21.20 10.72
CA PHE A 52 7.01 22.07 11.09
C PHE A 52 6.52 23.45 11.52
N PRO A 53 7.13 24.08 12.53
CA PRO A 53 6.80 25.44 12.92
C PRO A 53 7.35 26.45 11.91
N LEU A 54 6.60 27.54 11.70
CA LEU A 54 7.10 28.75 11.06
C LEU A 54 7.38 29.79 12.14
N ARG A 55 8.66 30.13 12.34
CA ARG A 55 9.07 30.99 13.47
C ARG A 55 9.24 32.45 13.06
N TYR A 56 9.82 32.71 11.89
CA TYR A 56 10.09 34.03 11.34
C TYR A 56 10.40 33.89 9.85
N GLY A 57 10.42 35.01 9.14
CA GLY A 57 10.83 35.07 7.73
C GLY A 57 11.80 36.22 7.50
N PHE A 58 12.41 36.23 6.32
CA PHE A 58 13.26 37.32 5.87
C PHE A 58 12.77 37.89 4.56
N TYR A 59 13.07 39.17 4.32
CA TYR A 59 12.78 39.86 3.07
C TYR A 59 13.93 40.75 2.61
N GLU A 60 14.04 40.98 1.31
CA GLU A 60 14.97 41.94 0.70
C GLU A 60 14.43 43.36 0.87
N PRO A 61 15.17 44.25 1.58
CA PRO A 61 14.81 45.66 1.67
C PRO A 61 14.60 46.30 0.29
N GLY A 62 13.56 47.12 0.17
CA GLY A 62 13.24 47.82 -1.08
C GLY A 62 12.51 46.99 -2.17
N VAL A 63 12.36 45.67 -2.03
CA VAL A 63 11.56 44.85 -2.97
C VAL A 63 10.06 44.90 -2.65
N PHE A 64 9.69 44.72 -1.38
CA PHE A 64 8.30 44.58 -0.93
C PHE A 64 7.77 45.79 -0.12
N GLY A 65 8.57 46.85 0.00
CA GLY A 65 8.25 48.02 0.83
C GLY A 65 8.41 47.74 2.32
N ASP A 66 9.42 48.34 2.95
CA ASP A 66 9.79 48.04 4.34
C ASP A 66 8.67 48.32 5.34
N ALA A 67 7.90 49.40 5.12
CA ALA A 67 6.75 49.75 5.95
C ALA A 67 5.60 48.73 5.82
N GLU A 68 5.38 48.16 4.63
CA GLU A 68 4.36 47.13 4.42
C GLU A 68 4.78 45.82 5.10
N MET A 69 6.05 45.43 4.95
CA MET A 69 6.59 44.23 5.61
C MET A 69 6.57 44.36 7.14
N ALA A 70 6.89 45.53 7.69
CA ALA A 70 6.85 45.79 9.13
C ALA A 70 5.43 45.78 9.72
N ALA A 71 4.40 46.01 8.89
CA ALA A 71 3.00 46.00 9.31
C ALA A 71 2.36 44.61 9.29
N LEU A 72 3.06 43.57 8.82
CA LEU A 72 2.55 42.20 8.78
C LEU A 72 2.53 41.56 10.18
N ASP A 73 1.52 40.72 10.43
CA ASP A 73 1.38 40.01 11.70
C ASP A 73 2.50 38.99 11.97
N PHE A 74 3.04 38.36 10.91
CA PHE A 74 4.14 37.40 11.02
C PHE A 74 5.50 38.11 11.13
N PRO A 75 6.43 37.65 11.99
CA PRO A 75 7.68 38.37 12.24
C PRO A 75 8.68 38.22 11.09
N PHE A 76 8.50 39.04 10.07
CA PHE A 76 9.46 39.22 8.98
C PHE A 76 10.58 40.18 9.38
N LYS A 77 11.82 39.84 9.00
CA LYS A 77 13.01 40.64 9.26
C LYS A 77 13.67 41.04 7.94
N PRO A 78 14.27 42.24 7.83
CA PRO A 78 15.13 42.54 6.69
C PRO A 78 16.27 41.53 6.66
N LYS A 79 16.65 41.08 5.45
CA LYS A 79 17.85 40.26 5.26
C LYS A 79 19.07 41.07 5.72
N PRO A 80 20.02 40.46 6.43
CA PRO A 80 21.30 41.11 6.74
C PRO A 80 22.08 41.40 5.46
N ASP A 81 22.87 42.47 5.47
CA ASP A 81 23.76 42.86 4.35
C ASP A 81 24.72 41.74 3.94
N SER A 82 25.03 40.83 4.87
CA SER A 82 25.98 39.75 4.66
C SER A 82 25.66 38.54 5.56
N TYR A 83 25.28 37.42 4.95
CA TYR A 83 25.02 36.16 5.65
C TYR A 83 25.21 34.93 4.75
N SER A 84 25.32 33.75 5.37
CA SER A 84 25.21 32.44 4.72
C SER A 84 24.40 31.49 5.59
N TRP A 85 23.66 30.57 4.96
CA TRP A 85 23.09 29.42 5.64
C TRP A 85 24.00 28.21 5.46
N ILE A 86 24.54 27.69 6.55
CA ILE A 86 25.60 26.69 6.48
C ILE A 86 25.01 25.30 6.14
N GLU A 87 25.27 24.80 4.93
CA GLU A 87 24.85 23.47 4.46
C GLU A 87 25.93 22.38 4.62
N ASP A 88 27.18 22.76 4.98
CA ASP A 88 28.26 21.80 5.22
C ASP A 88 28.02 20.98 6.49
N ALA A 89 27.76 19.68 6.32
CA ALA A 89 27.48 18.74 7.40
C ALA A 89 28.66 18.53 8.37
N THR A 90 29.88 18.91 7.98
CA THR A 90 31.07 18.83 8.86
C THR A 90 31.23 20.08 9.73
N SER A 91 30.50 21.15 9.42
CA SER A 91 30.57 22.40 10.17
C SER A 91 29.84 22.29 11.52
N PRO A 92 30.40 22.85 12.60
CA PRO A 92 29.69 22.97 13.87
C PRO A 92 28.45 23.88 13.78
N ASP A 93 28.38 24.71 12.73
CA ASP A 93 27.27 25.62 12.45
C ASP A 93 26.24 25.02 11.47
N TYR A 94 26.27 23.71 11.20
CA TYR A 94 25.39 23.06 10.22
C TYR A 94 23.91 23.41 10.42
N ASN A 95 23.24 23.72 9.31
CA ASN A 95 21.85 24.15 9.20
C ASN A 95 21.51 25.40 10.04
N ARG A 96 22.45 26.35 10.13
CA ARG A 96 22.25 27.64 10.82
C ARG A 96 22.63 28.80 9.92
N MET A 97 21.96 29.92 10.12
CA MET A 97 22.33 31.20 9.53
C MET A 97 23.47 31.84 10.33
N ARG A 98 24.49 32.32 9.64
CA ARG A 98 25.62 33.05 10.23
C ARG A 98 25.96 34.26 9.37
N ALA A 99 26.48 35.32 9.98
CA ALA A 99 27.15 36.38 9.24
C ALA A 99 28.38 35.82 8.50
N LEU A 100 28.68 36.33 7.31
CA LEU A 100 29.90 35.95 6.60
C LEU A 100 31.12 36.48 7.36
N ARG A 101 32.23 35.73 7.28
CA ARG A 101 33.54 36.19 7.77
C ARG A 101 34.22 37.05 6.70
N ASP A 102 35.18 37.88 7.11
CA ASP A 102 35.97 38.69 6.17
C ASP A 102 36.63 37.81 5.10
N GLY A 103 36.34 38.10 3.83
CA GLY A 103 36.85 37.36 2.67
C GLY A 103 36.06 36.08 2.31
N GLU A 104 35.03 35.71 3.08
CA GLU A 104 34.10 34.64 2.71
C GLU A 104 33.15 35.16 1.61
N PRO A 105 33.07 34.47 0.44
CA PRO A 105 32.18 34.91 -0.63
C PRO A 105 30.73 34.74 -0.20
N PRO A 106 29.83 35.66 -0.60
CA PRO A 106 28.40 35.49 -0.36
C PRO A 106 27.88 34.24 -1.07
N GLU A 107 26.86 33.65 -0.47
CA GLU A 107 26.22 32.45 -1.01
C GLU A 107 25.52 32.78 -2.32
N ASP A 108 25.83 32.04 -3.39
CA ASP A 108 25.20 32.21 -4.72
C ASP A 108 23.80 31.58 -4.73
N ARG A 109 22.88 32.18 -3.96
CA ARG A 109 21.45 31.89 -4.06
C ARG A 109 20.87 32.83 -5.11
N ALA A 110 20.16 32.30 -6.10
CA ALA A 110 19.48 33.10 -7.12
C ALA A 110 18.60 34.16 -6.44
N ALA A 111 19.07 35.41 -6.44
CA ALA A 111 18.64 36.44 -5.49
C ALA A 111 17.13 36.62 -5.45
N GLU A 112 16.49 36.65 -6.63
CA GLU A 112 15.05 36.85 -6.78
C GLU A 112 14.19 35.73 -6.17
N LEU A 113 14.70 34.49 -6.09
CA LEU A 113 13.96 33.38 -5.48
C LEU A 113 13.85 33.52 -3.96
N PHE A 114 14.75 34.31 -3.37
CA PHE A 114 14.87 34.53 -1.92
C PHE A 114 14.68 36.00 -1.55
N ASP A 115 13.98 36.78 -2.38
CA ASP A 115 13.53 38.13 -2.01
C ASP A 115 12.63 38.09 -0.78
N LEU A 116 11.88 37.00 -0.59
CA LEU A 116 11.18 36.67 0.66
C LEU A 116 11.29 35.17 0.89
N PHE A 117 11.73 34.78 2.09
CA PHE A 117 11.77 33.37 2.46
C PHE A 117 11.46 33.13 3.94
N VAL A 118 10.94 31.95 4.24
CA VAL A 118 10.60 31.51 5.59
C VAL A 118 11.31 30.18 5.87
N PRO A 119 12.25 30.11 6.81
CA PRO A 119 12.80 28.85 7.29
C PRO A 119 11.71 27.94 7.86
N LEU A 120 11.67 26.71 7.36
CA LEU A 120 10.85 25.66 7.95
C LEU A 120 11.63 25.05 9.11
N GLY A 121 10.94 24.71 10.20
CA GLY A 121 11.56 24.07 11.36
C GLY A 121 12.04 22.62 11.15
N TRP A 122 12.55 22.28 9.96
CA TRP A 122 13.18 21.01 9.66
C TRP A 122 14.65 21.04 10.07
N ASN A 123 15.06 20.09 10.91
CA ASN A 123 16.46 19.86 11.30
C ASN A 123 17.17 21.11 11.88
N ASP A 124 16.44 22.07 12.45
CA ASP A 124 16.97 23.42 12.75
C ASP A 124 17.26 23.65 14.25
N ALA A 125 16.41 23.13 15.15
CA ALA A 125 16.53 23.36 16.59
C ALA A 125 17.72 22.60 17.21
N VAL A 126 17.87 21.33 16.81
CA VAL A 126 19.02 20.49 17.12
C VAL A 126 19.44 19.81 15.83
N PRO A 127 20.30 20.46 15.01
CA PRO A 127 20.69 19.92 13.72
C PRO A 127 21.44 18.59 13.85
N VAL A 128 20.97 17.59 13.11
CA VAL A 128 21.66 16.33 12.87
C VAL A 128 22.38 16.45 11.52
N ALA A 129 23.71 16.33 11.55
CA ALA A 129 24.56 16.42 10.37
C ALA A 129 24.05 15.50 9.24
N ALA A 130 24.05 16.02 8.02
CA ALA A 130 23.56 15.34 6.81
C ALA A 130 22.07 14.92 6.81
N GLY A 131 21.26 15.39 7.78
CA GLY A 131 19.80 15.18 7.83
C GLY A 131 18.99 16.04 6.86
N GLY A 132 19.67 16.80 5.99
CA GLY A 132 19.09 17.81 5.11
C GLY A 132 18.98 19.16 5.82
N SER A 133 19.39 20.21 5.12
CA SER A 133 19.46 21.59 5.62
C SER A 133 18.71 22.55 4.70
N ALA A 134 18.65 23.83 5.10
CA ALA A 134 18.24 24.93 4.24
C ALA A 134 16.85 24.72 3.57
N ILE A 135 15.89 24.17 4.32
CA ILE A 135 14.53 23.95 3.83
C ILE A 135 13.69 25.20 4.10
N PHE A 136 13.32 25.90 3.03
CA PHE A 136 12.59 27.17 3.09
C PHE A 136 11.25 27.10 2.36
N LEU A 137 10.38 28.07 2.66
CA LEU A 137 9.27 28.49 1.81
C LEU A 137 9.68 29.79 1.09
N HIS A 138 9.73 29.80 -0.25
CA HIS A 138 10.26 30.93 -1.03
C HIS A 138 9.62 31.07 -2.44
N ALA A 139 10.16 31.93 -3.31
CA ALA A 139 9.65 32.09 -4.68
C ALA A 139 10.04 30.91 -5.58
N ALA A 140 9.09 30.45 -6.40
CA ALA A 140 9.31 29.42 -7.40
C ALA A 140 10.01 30.00 -8.65
N ARG A 141 10.72 29.14 -9.37
CA ARG A 141 11.16 29.46 -10.73
C ARG A 141 9.94 29.67 -11.64
N PRO A 142 10.04 30.48 -12.72
CA PRO A 142 8.90 30.75 -13.60
C PRO A 142 8.25 29.50 -14.20
N ASP A 143 9.03 28.43 -14.41
CA ASP A 143 8.56 27.15 -14.94
C ASP A 143 7.99 26.19 -13.88
N MET A 144 7.98 26.59 -12.60
CA MET A 144 7.59 25.76 -11.46
C MET A 144 8.37 24.44 -11.33
N SER A 145 9.60 24.38 -11.87
CA SER A 145 10.47 23.21 -11.71
C SER A 145 10.79 22.92 -10.24
N GLY A 146 11.04 21.64 -9.93
CA GLY A 146 11.24 21.18 -8.56
C GLY A 146 12.47 21.78 -7.87
N THR A 147 12.36 22.00 -6.57
CA THR A 147 13.41 22.60 -5.74
C THR A 147 14.47 21.57 -5.34
N ALA A 148 15.46 21.97 -4.53
CA ALA A 148 16.37 21.04 -3.85
C ALA A 148 15.81 20.48 -2.51
N GLY A 149 14.56 20.77 -2.18
CA GLY A 149 13.90 20.32 -0.95
C GLY A 149 12.98 21.36 -0.32
N CYS A 150 13.11 22.63 -0.71
CA CYS A 150 12.22 23.74 -0.35
C CYS A 150 10.80 23.57 -0.88
N ILE A 151 9.90 24.39 -0.35
CA ILE A 151 8.58 24.64 -0.91
C ILE A 151 8.61 26.00 -1.59
N ALA A 152 8.05 26.12 -2.78
CA ALA A 152 8.07 27.36 -3.53
C ALA A 152 6.71 27.68 -4.13
N VAL A 153 6.30 28.95 -4.09
CA VAL A 153 5.07 29.46 -4.71
C VAL A 153 5.43 30.51 -5.76
N ALA A 154 4.55 30.79 -6.71
CA ALA A 154 4.79 31.81 -7.73
C ALA A 154 5.17 33.16 -7.08
N ARG A 155 6.12 33.89 -7.69
CA ARG A 155 6.73 35.11 -7.11
C ARG A 155 5.69 36.19 -6.79
N ASP A 156 4.70 36.35 -7.67
CA ASP A 156 3.57 37.27 -7.50
C ASP A 156 2.63 36.89 -6.34
N GLN A 157 2.74 35.67 -5.81
CA GLN A 157 1.98 35.18 -4.67
C GLN A 157 2.71 35.34 -3.34
N LEU A 158 3.98 35.76 -3.31
CA LEU A 158 4.75 35.90 -2.07
C LEU A 158 4.13 36.88 -1.09
N MET A 159 3.67 38.04 -1.57
CA MET A 159 3.02 39.02 -0.69
C MET A 159 1.64 38.53 -0.20
N ASN A 160 0.90 37.80 -1.05
CA ASN A 160 -0.37 37.17 -0.65
C ASN A 160 -0.14 36.11 0.44
N LEU A 161 0.91 35.31 0.30
CA LEU A 161 1.34 34.38 1.33
C LEU A 161 1.72 35.11 2.61
N ALA A 162 2.60 36.11 2.54
CA ALA A 162 3.11 36.86 3.69
C ALA A 162 1.99 37.50 4.52
N LYS A 163 1.00 38.13 3.87
CA LYS A 163 -0.20 38.73 4.50
C LYS A 163 -1.06 37.73 5.27
N ARG A 164 -0.94 36.43 4.98
CA ARG A 164 -1.72 35.35 5.61
C ARG A 164 -0.98 34.63 6.73
N LEU A 165 0.34 34.81 6.83
CA LEU A 165 1.11 34.20 7.91
C LEU A 165 0.81 34.89 9.25
N ARG A 166 0.87 34.12 10.33
CA ARG A 166 0.64 34.57 11.72
C ARG A 166 1.64 33.87 12.66
N PRO A 167 2.06 34.50 13.77
CA PRO A 167 2.92 33.87 14.76
C PRO A 167 2.33 32.53 15.24
N GLY A 168 3.18 31.52 15.42
CA GLY A 168 2.77 30.19 15.88
C GLY A 168 2.12 29.29 14.81
N MET A 169 2.06 29.72 13.55
CA MET A 169 1.58 28.86 12.46
C MET A 169 2.53 27.67 12.23
N MET A 170 1.90 26.51 12.00
CA MET A 170 2.56 25.28 11.57
C MET A 170 2.28 25.05 10.08
N ILE A 171 3.23 24.43 9.38
CA ILE A 171 3.06 23.87 8.05
C ILE A 171 3.00 22.35 8.12
N ASP A 172 2.02 21.76 7.46
CA ASP A 172 1.74 20.33 7.39
C ASP A 172 1.98 19.83 5.96
N ILE A 173 3.04 19.07 5.77
CA ILE A 173 3.56 18.62 4.47
C ILE A 173 3.31 17.12 4.33
N ALA A 174 2.62 16.70 3.27
CA ALA A 174 2.42 15.29 2.97
C ALA A 174 2.26 15.06 1.47
N SER A 175 2.51 13.84 1.00
CA SER A 175 2.21 13.47 -0.39
C SER A 175 0.70 13.57 -0.65
N ALA A 176 0.30 13.99 -1.85
CA ALA A 176 -1.08 14.05 -2.29
C ALA A 176 -1.74 12.66 -2.38
N ASP A 177 -0.93 11.61 -2.57
CA ASP A 177 -1.35 10.21 -2.51
C ASP A 177 -1.71 9.73 -1.09
N THR A 178 -1.46 10.55 -0.06
CA THR A 178 -2.04 10.28 1.25
C THR A 178 -3.49 10.77 1.29
N ALA A 179 -4.40 9.98 0.69
CA ALA A 179 -5.62 9.72 1.46
C ALA A 179 -5.15 9.22 2.82
N ALA A 180 -5.55 9.90 3.90
CA ALA A 180 -5.17 9.49 5.24
C ALA A 180 -5.40 7.99 5.35
N MET A 181 -4.37 7.23 5.77
CA MET A 181 -4.55 5.80 6.05
C MET A 181 -5.77 5.67 6.97
N PRO A 182 -6.62 4.65 6.75
CA PRO A 182 -7.85 4.47 7.51
C PRO A 182 -7.51 4.49 8.99
N GLN A 183 -8.26 5.27 9.76
CA GLN A 183 -8.08 5.33 11.19
C GLN A 183 -8.60 4.02 11.77
N VAL A 184 -7.70 3.10 12.12
CA VAL A 184 -8.09 1.77 12.61
C VAL A 184 -8.57 1.92 14.05
N HIS A 185 -9.86 1.66 14.25
CA HIS A 185 -10.52 1.69 15.55
C HIS A 185 -10.48 0.31 16.22
N ASP A 186 -10.53 0.30 17.55
CA ASP A 186 -10.45 -0.91 18.36
C ASP A 186 -11.70 -1.80 18.24
N ASP A 187 -12.83 -1.18 17.92
CA ASP A 187 -14.18 -1.74 18.03
C ASP A 187 -14.99 -1.64 16.72
N ALA A 188 -14.37 -1.20 15.62
CA ALA A 188 -15.06 -0.99 14.35
C ALA A 188 -14.24 -1.42 13.13
N ILE A 189 -14.94 -1.90 12.10
CA ILE A 189 -14.42 -2.13 10.75
C ILE A 189 -14.94 -1.03 9.84
N GLU A 190 -14.04 -0.26 9.23
CA GLU A 190 -14.41 0.76 8.24
C GLU A 190 -14.76 0.09 6.90
N SER A 191 -15.89 0.49 6.31
CA SER A 191 -16.23 0.16 4.92
C SER A 191 -16.68 1.40 4.17
N VAL A 192 -16.29 1.51 2.90
CA VAL A 192 -16.67 2.61 2.01
C VAL A 192 -17.30 2.04 0.76
N THR A 193 -18.57 2.36 0.51
CA THR A 193 -19.31 1.87 -0.66
C THR A 193 -19.59 2.97 -1.67
N PHE A 194 -19.35 2.68 -2.95
CA PHE A 194 -19.74 3.51 -4.07
C PHE A 194 -20.78 2.78 -4.92
N HIS A 195 -21.86 3.47 -5.30
CA HIS A 195 -22.95 2.92 -6.11
C HIS A 195 -22.98 3.55 -7.49
N GLY A 196 -23.05 2.72 -8.53
CA GLY A 196 -23.44 3.14 -9.86
C GLY A 196 -24.97 3.29 -9.93
N LEU A 197 -25.44 4.20 -10.79
CA LEU A 197 -26.89 4.40 -10.99
C LEU A 197 -27.52 3.36 -11.92
N LYS A 198 -26.70 2.52 -12.56
CA LYS A 198 -27.14 1.41 -13.40
C LYS A 198 -27.03 0.08 -12.65
N PRO A 199 -27.93 -0.89 -12.88
CA PRO A 199 -27.78 -2.25 -12.35
C PRO A 199 -26.46 -2.88 -12.78
N GLY A 200 -25.85 -3.67 -11.90
CA GLY A 200 -24.58 -4.36 -12.14
C GLY A 200 -24.18 -5.17 -10.90
N PRO A 201 -23.05 -5.89 -10.94
CA PRO A 201 -22.62 -6.74 -9.83
C PRO A 201 -22.21 -5.90 -8.61
N ARG A 202 -22.39 -6.48 -7.42
CA ARG A 202 -21.93 -5.93 -6.13
C ARG A 202 -20.61 -6.58 -5.78
N VAL A 203 -19.54 -5.79 -5.75
CA VAL A 203 -18.17 -6.26 -5.50
C VAL A 203 -17.74 -5.82 -4.12
N ILE A 204 -17.10 -6.69 -3.36
CA ILE A 204 -16.37 -6.33 -2.14
C ILE A 204 -14.88 -6.55 -2.36
N VAL A 205 -14.08 -5.58 -1.92
CA VAL A 205 -12.62 -5.63 -1.96
C VAL A 205 -12.10 -5.50 -0.53
N THR A 206 -11.38 -6.52 -0.07
CA THR A 206 -10.84 -6.58 1.29
C THR A 206 -9.32 -6.47 1.29
N GLY A 207 -8.80 -5.77 2.29
CA GLY A 207 -7.38 -5.74 2.61
C GLY A 207 -7.15 -6.06 4.08
N SER A 208 -5.94 -6.51 4.39
CA SER A 208 -5.50 -6.84 5.75
C SER A 208 -6.48 -7.74 6.51
N VAL A 209 -6.84 -8.86 5.88
CA VAL A 209 -7.36 -10.04 6.60
C VAL A 209 -6.29 -10.54 7.58
N HIS A 210 -5.02 -10.48 7.15
CA HIS A 210 -3.85 -10.53 8.01
C HIS A 210 -3.26 -9.12 8.22
N GLY A 211 -2.83 -8.81 9.43
CA GLY A 211 -2.42 -7.45 9.81
C GLY A 211 -1.12 -6.94 9.17
N ASN A 212 -0.14 -7.83 8.98
CA ASN A 212 1.18 -7.53 8.45
C ASN A 212 1.23 -7.48 6.90
N GLU A 213 0.08 -7.34 6.24
CA GLU A 213 -0.05 -7.34 4.79
C GLU A 213 -0.55 -5.97 4.28
N PRO A 214 0.33 -4.95 4.22
CA PRO A 214 -0.07 -3.55 4.05
C PRO A 214 -0.44 -3.16 2.61
N CYS A 215 -0.24 -4.03 1.63
CA CYS A 215 -0.47 -3.72 0.22
C CYS A 215 -1.96 -3.42 -0.08
N GLY A 216 -2.86 -4.26 0.44
CA GLY A 216 -4.31 -4.10 0.31
C GLY A 216 -4.81 -2.78 0.89
N PRO A 217 -4.57 -2.46 2.19
CA PRO A 217 -4.95 -1.19 2.79
C PRO A 217 -4.50 0.03 1.98
N LYS A 218 -3.25 0.05 1.52
CA LYS A 218 -2.69 1.17 0.74
C LYS A 218 -3.37 1.31 -0.62
N ALA A 219 -3.49 0.21 -1.37
CA ALA A 219 -4.12 0.20 -2.69
C ALA A 219 -5.61 0.59 -2.64
N ILE A 220 -6.34 0.04 -1.66
CA ILE A 220 -7.75 0.37 -1.42
C ILE A 220 -7.90 1.86 -1.07
N THR A 221 -7.05 2.38 -0.18
CA THR A 221 -7.07 3.80 0.22
C THR A 221 -6.85 4.72 -0.98
N ARG A 222 -5.90 4.38 -1.86
CA ARG A 222 -5.67 5.08 -3.13
C ARG A 222 -6.89 5.01 -4.06
N MET A 223 -7.49 3.83 -4.23
CA MET A 223 -8.69 3.67 -5.06
C MET A 223 -9.89 4.49 -4.54
N ILE A 224 -10.12 4.49 -3.23
CA ILE A 224 -11.15 5.33 -2.60
C ILE A 224 -10.89 6.81 -2.89
N ALA A 225 -9.63 7.25 -2.79
CA ALA A 225 -9.23 8.61 -3.12
C ALA A 225 -9.53 8.94 -4.59
N ASP A 226 -9.16 8.06 -5.51
CA ASP A 226 -9.38 8.27 -6.95
C ASP A 226 -10.86 8.36 -7.30
N LEU A 227 -11.72 7.58 -6.64
CA LEU A 227 -13.17 7.65 -6.80
C LEU A 227 -13.73 8.96 -6.23
N ARG A 228 -13.30 9.39 -5.03
CA ARG A 228 -13.72 10.65 -4.41
C ARG A 228 -13.33 11.87 -5.25
N HIS A 229 -12.15 11.85 -5.88
CA HIS A 229 -11.68 12.94 -6.74
C HIS A 229 -12.13 12.81 -8.20
N GLY A 230 -12.88 11.76 -8.56
CA GLY A 230 -13.41 11.57 -9.90
C GLY A 230 -12.38 11.13 -10.96
N ARG A 231 -11.16 10.74 -10.55
CA ARG A 231 -10.12 10.13 -11.39
C ARG A 231 -10.53 8.75 -11.88
N ARG A 232 -11.28 8.02 -11.06
CA ARG A 232 -11.99 6.79 -11.41
C ARG A 232 -13.49 7.00 -11.25
N ARG A 233 -14.32 6.21 -11.95
CA ARG A 233 -15.79 6.35 -11.90
C ARG A 233 -16.48 5.00 -11.94
N ILE A 234 -17.43 4.81 -11.03
CA ILE A 234 -18.34 3.65 -11.03
C ILE A 234 -19.43 3.86 -12.09
N SER A 235 -19.62 2.86 -12.96
CA SER A 235 -20.56 2.87 -14.08
C SER A 235 -21.86 2.14 -13.74
N SER A 236 -21.78 1.02 -13.02
CA SER A 236 -22.90 0.16 -12.67
C SER A 236 -22.63 -0.65 -11.40
N GLY A 237 -23.68 -1.21 -10.80
CA GLY A 237 -23.55 -2.05 -9.61
C GLY A 237 -23.03 -1.26 -8.41
N SER A 238 -22.24 -1.91 -7.57
CA SER A 238 -21.58 -1.24 -6.45
C SER A 238 -20.24 -1.87 -6.13
N VAL A 239 -19.35 -1.10 -5.53
CA VAL A 239 -18.12 -1.61 -4.92
C VAL A 239 -18.05 -1.16 -3.46
N THR A 240 -17.83 -2.11 -2.56
CA THR A 240 -17.55 -1.88 -1.15
C THR A 240 -16.09 -2.17 -0.88
N PHE A 241 -15.39 -1.19 -0.32
CA PHE A 241 -14.00 -1.31 0.08
C PHE A 241 -13.92 -1.50 1.59
N VAL A 242 -13.18 -2.51 2.03
CA VAL A 242 -12.82 -2.73 3.44
C VAL A 242 -11.29 -2.72 3.53
N PRO A 243 -10.67 -1.56 3.77
CA PRO A 243 -9.22 -1.41 3.73
C PRO A 243 -8.49 -2.32 4.73
N VAL A 244 -9.04 -2.42 5.95
CA VAL A 244 -8.48 -3.20 7.06
C VAL A 244 -9.59 -4.04 7.67
N VAL A 245 -9.52 -5.35 7.45
CA VAL A 245 -10.48 -6.32 8.01
C VAL A 245 -10.12 -6.64 9.47
N ASN A 246 -8.87 -7.02 9.75
CA ASN A 246 -8.42 -7.39 11.09
C ASN A 246 -7.66 -6.24 11.76
N GLY A 247 -8.41 -5.30 12.35
CA GLY A 247 -7.84 -4.10 12.97
C GLY A 247 -6.89 -4.38 14.14
N LEU A 248 -7.09 -5.45 14.92
CA LEU A 248 -6.18 -5.84 16.00
C LEU A 248 -4.82 -6.30 15.43
N ALA A 249 -4.84 -7.22 14.46
CA ALA A 249 -3.63 -7.72 13.83
C ALA A 249 -2.85 -6.58 13.14
N TYR A 250 -3.56 -5.70 12.42
CA TYR A 250 -2.96 -4.59 11.68
C TYR A 250 -2.24 -3.59 12.58
N ARG A 251 -2.86 -3.19 13.69
CA ARG A 251 -2.26 -2.23 14.65
C ARG A 251 -0.98 -2.77 15.30
N HIS A 252 -0.85 -4.09 15.41
CA HIS A 252 0.32 -4.73 16.00
C HIS A 252 1.34 -5.22 14.98
N ASP A 253 1.12 -4.98 13.68
CA ASP A 253 1.95 -5.49 12.58
C ASP A 253 2.17 -7.02 12.68
N ARG A 254 1.07 -7.75 12.89
CA ARG A 254 1.06 -9.21 13.04
C ARG A 254 0.20 -9.85 11.97
N ARG A 255 0.49 -11.11 11.65
CA ARG A 255 -0.39 -11.91 10.77
C ARG A 255 -1.79 -12.07 11.35
N GLU A 256 -1.88 -12.27 12.66
CA GLU A 256 -3.11 -12.63 13.38
C GLU A 256 -3.26 -11.80 14.66
N GLY A 257 -4.51 -11.64 15.11
CA GLY A 257 -4.85 -11.07 16.42
C GLY A 257 -4.71 -12.14 17.49
N ASP A 258 -5.76 -12.93 17.68
CA ASP A 258 -5.75 -14.09 18.59
C ASP A 258 -5.55 -15.41 17.82
N ARG A 259 -6.10 -15.50 16.60
CA ARG A 259 -5.95 -16.65 15.69
C ARG A 259 -5.96 -16.21 14.23
N ASN A 260 -5.61 -17.11 13.33
CA ASN A 260 -5.74 -16.87 11.90
C ASN A 260 -7.23 -16.71 11.51
N LEU A 261 -7.61 -15.52 11.05
CA LEU A 261 -8.98 -15.20 10.60
C LEU A 261 -9.37 -15.98 9.34
N ASN A 262 -8.39 -16.20 8.45
CA ASN A 262 -8.56 -16.91 7.19
C ASN A 262 -8.49 -18.44 7.35
N ARG A 263 -8.81 -18.93 8.56
CA ARG A 263 -8.97 -20.34 8.91
C ARG A 263 -10.23 -20.51 9.74
N ALA A 264 -11.04 -21.51 9.41
CA ALA A 264 -12.32 -21.78 10.05
C ALA A 264 -13.30 -20.60 10.03
N LEU A 265 -13.31 -19.78 8.99
CA LEU A 265 -14.17 -18.60 8.89
C LEU A 265 -15.66 -19.00 8.91
N ARG A 266 -16.41 -18.45 9.88
CA ARG A 266 -17.85 -18.63 10.06
C ARG A 266 -18.41 -17.56 10.99
N GLU A 267 -19.73 -17.48 11.07
CA GLU A 267 -20.42 -16.71 12.11
C GLU A 267 -20.42 -17.50 13.43
N TYR A 268 -20.18 -16.82 14.55
CA TYR A 268 -20.07 -17.37 15.90
C TYR A 268 -21.19 -16.83 16.78
N PRO A 269 -22.11 -17.68 17.28
CA PRO A 269 -23.18 -17.25 18.19
C PRO A 269 -22.65 -16.65 19.49
N VAL A 270 -21.49 -17.13 19.95
CA VAL A 270 -20.78 -16.62 21.13
C VAL A 270 -19.33 -16.33 20.72
N PRO A 271 -18.98 -15.07 20.41
CA PRO A 271 -17.63 -14.72 19.98
C PRO A 271 -16.69 -14.67 21.19
N LEU A 272 -15.63 -15.47 21.15
CA LEU A 272 -14.64 -15.58 22.24
C LEU A 272 -13.42 -14.70 21.95
N VAL A 273 -12.89 -14.81 20.74
CA VAL A 273 -11.66 -14.12 20.32
C VAL A 273 -11.95 -13.02 19.30
N ASN A 274 -10.97 -12.14 19.07
CA ASN A 274 -11.06 -11.04 18.12
C ASN A 274 -11.60 -11.48 16.75
N GLU A 275 -11.04 -12.56 16.18
CA GLU A 275 -11.44 -13.05 14.87
C GLU A 275 -12.89 -13.54 14.80
N ASP A 276 -13.48 -13.99 15.92
CA ASP A 276 -14.91 -14.35 15.94
C ASP A 276 -15.79 -13.10 15.79
N ARG A 277 -15.39 -12.00 16.44
CA ARG A 277 -16.09 -10.70 16.35
C ARG A 277 -15.93 -10.10 14.96
N VAL A 278 -14.72 -10.14 14.40
CA VAL A 278 -14.45 -9.72 13.02
C VAL A 278 -15.25 -10.56 12.03
N ALA A 279 -15.28 -11.89 12.19
CA ALA A 279 -16.04 -12.77 11.32
C ALA A 279 -17.54 -12.48 11.35
N ASN A 280 -18.11 -12.17 12.53
CA ASN A 280 -19.52 -11.80 12.66
C ASN A 280 -19.90 -10.49 11.94
N VAL A 281 -18.93 -9.60 11.69
CA VAL A 281 -19.14 -8.38 10.90
C VAL A 281 -18.88 -8.64 9.41
N LEU A 282 -17.79 -9.35 9.10
CA LEU A 282 -17.34 -9.62 7.73
C LEU A 282 -18.29 -10.58 6.98
N CYS A 283 -18.74 -11.67 7.62
CA CYS A 283 -19.54 -12.70 6.96
C CYS A 283 -20.86 -12.16 6.36
N PRO A 284 -21.66 -11.33 7.08
CA PRO A 284 -22.80 -10.65 6.48
C PRO A 284 -22.45 -9.74 5.31
N MET A 285 -21.31 -9.03 5.38
CA MET A 285 -20.82 -8.22 4.27
C MET A 285 -20.53 -9.11 3.06
N LEU A 286 -19.78 -10.21 3.21
CA LEU A 286 -19.51 -11.15 2.11
C LEU A 286 -20.82 -11.65 1.47
N ARG A 287 -21.80 -12.08 2.29
CA ARG A 287 -23.12 -12.54 1.80
C ARG A 287 -23.92 -11.48 1.04
N ALA A 288 -23.66 -10.19 1.30
CA ALA A 288 -24.35 -9.09 0.63
C ALA A 288 -23.76 -8.75 -0.75
N HIS A 289 -22.66 -9.40 -1.17
CA HIS A 289 -21.98 -9.12 -2.42
C HIS A 289 -21.99 -10.35 -3.34
N ASP A 290 -21.75 -10.12 -4.62
CA ASP A 290 -21.74 -11.15 -5.66
C ASP A 290 -20.29 -11.61 -5.95
N VAL A 291 -19.31 -10.74 -5.74
CA VAL A 291 -17.88 -11.00 -6.00
C VAL A 291 -16.99 -10.47 -4.86
N LEU A 292 -16.04 -11.28 -4.42
CA LEU A 292 -14.95 -10.91 -3.49
C LEU A 292 -13.61 -10.85 -4.21
N ILE A 293 -12.87 -9.75 -4.02
CA ILE A 293 -11.44 -9.64 -4.33
C ILE A 293 -10.71 -9.45 -3.01
N ASP A 294 -10.02 -10.49 -2.56
CA ASP A 294 -9.32 -10.47 -1.27
C ASP A 294 -7.81 -10.28 -1.47
N LEU A 295 -7.28 -9.14 -1.03
CA LEU A 295 -5.89 -8.73 -1.29
C LEU A 295 -4.98 -9.12 -0.13
N HIS A 296 -3.97 -9.92 -0.44
CA HIS A 296 -2.95 -10.42 0.47
C HIS A 296 -1.54 -10.10 -0.05
N SER A 297 -0.56 -10.29 0.81
CA SER A 297 0.85 -10.44 0.43
C SER A 297 1.45 -11.62 1.17
N PHE A 298 2.62 -12.10 0.73
CA PHE A 298 3.25 -13.30 1.29
C PHE A 298 4.69 -13.04 1.75
N ALA A 299 5.21 -13.96 2.57
CA ALA A 299 6.53 -13.81 3.19
C ALA A 299 7.68 -14.33 2.31
N SER A 300 7.44 -15.34 1.48
CA SER A 300 8.45 -15.89 0.58
C SER A 300 8.73 -14.94 -0.60
N GLN A 301 9.92 -15.02 -1.17
CA GLN A 301 10.19 -14.33 -2.43
C GLN A 301 9.38 -14.96 -3.56
N GLY A 302 8.96 -14.16 -4.54
CA GLY A 302 8.32 -14.67 -5.75
C GLY A 302 7.41 -13.65 -6.42
N PRO A 303 6.94 -13.93 -7.64
CA PRO A 303 6.05 -13.03 -8.34
C PRO A 303 4.61 -13.11 -7.79
N PRO A 304 3.79 -12.08 -8.02
CA PRO A 304 2.40 -12.08 -7.60
C PRO A 304 1.59 -13.17 -8.31
N PHE A 305 0.55 -13.65 -7.64
CA PHE A 305 -0.32 -14.69 -8.16
C PHE A 305 -1.73 -14.61 -7.58
N VAL A 306 -2.65 -15.35 -8.18
CA VAL A 306 -4.05 -15.42 -7.73
C VAL A 306 -4.43 -16.85 -7.39
N LEU A 307 -5.09 -17.04 -6.24
CA LEU A 307 -5.81 -18.26 -5.92
C LEU A 307 -7.29 -18.11 -6.28
N PHE A 308 -7.84 -19.12 -6.93
CA PHE A 308 -9.24 -19.17 -7.34
C PHE A 308 -9.84 -20.57 -7.09
N GLY A 309 -11.14 -20.68 -7.28
CA GLY A 309 -11.93 -21.88 -7.03
C GLY A 309 -11.66 -23.01 -8.02
N PRO A 310 -12.27 -24.19 -7.79
CA PRO A 310 -11.99 -25.38 -8.58
C PRO A 310 -12.42 -25.25 -10.04
N ASP A 311 -11.81 -26.09 -10.87
CA ASP A 311 -12.08 -26.20 -12.29
C ASP A 311 -13.41 -26.92 -12.61
N ILE A 312 -14.07 -27.52 -11.62
CA ILE A 312 -15.35 -28.21 -11.79
C ILE A 312 -16.45 -27.50 -10.98
N GLU A 313 -17.52 -27.09 -11.66
CA GLU A 313 -18.74 -26.61 -11.00
C GLU A 313 -19.55 -27.77 -10.41
N GLY A 314 -20.19 -27.57 -9.26
CA GLY A 314 -21.02 -28.60 -8.63
C GLY A 314 -20.25 -29.73 -7.92
N GLY A 315 -18.94 -29.55 -7.66
CA GLY A 315 -18.14 -30.51 -6.89
C GLY A 315 -18.60 -30.63 -5.42
N GLU A 316 -18.23 -31.72 -4.75
CA GLU A 316 -18.70 -32.01 -3.38
C GLU A 316 -18.25 -30.97 -2.34
N LEU A 317 -17.01 -30.47 -2.45
CA LEU A 317 -16.45 -29.51 -1.49
C LEU A 317 -16.91 -28.06 -1.73
N GLU A 318 -17.04 -27.67 -3.01
CA GLU A 318 -17.38 -26.29 -3.41
C GLU A 318 -18.50 -26.27 -4.47
N PRO A 319 -19.72 -26.74 -4.14
CA PRO A 319 -20.79 -26.98 -5.11
C PRO A 319 -21.35 -25.72 -5.78
N ARG A 320 -21.06 -24.54 -5.21
CA ARG A 320 -21.61 -23.24 -5.66
C ARG A 320 -20.54 -22.30 -6.24
N VAL A 321 -19.38 -22.82 -6.63
CA VAL A 321 -18.33 -22.02 -7.28
C VAL A 321 -18.85 -21.34 -8.55
N GLN A 322 -18.51 -20.06 -8.71
CA GLN A 322 -18.86 -19.26 -9.89
C GLN A 322 -17.68 -19.26 -10.87
N ARG A 323 -17.33 -20.44 -11.40
CA ARG A 323 -16.08 -20.67 -12.15
C ARG A 323 -15.88 -19.69 -13.30
N ARG A 324 -16.91 -19.40 -14.10
CA ARG A 324 -16.81 -18.47 -15.23
C ARG A 324 -16.42 -17.06 -14.79
N THR A 325 -17.02 -16.58 -13.71
CA THR A 325 -16.74 -15.26 -13.15
C THR A 325 -15.32 -15.20 -12.60
N GLU A 326 -14.91 -16.20 -11.81
CA GLU A 326 -13.54 -16.26 -11.26
C GLU A 326 -12.49 -16.35 -12.37
N GLN A 327 -12.74 -17.12 -13.43
CA GLN A 327 -11.85 -17.19 -14.58
C GLN A 327 -11.71 -15.85 -15.32
N ALA A 328 -12.82 -15.12 -15.48
CA ALA A 328 -12.80 -13.79 -16.08
C ALA A 328 -11.97 -12.80 -15.24
N LEU A 329 -12.05 -12.90 -13.90
CA LEU A 329 -11.21 -12.11 -12.99
C LEU A 329 -9.74 -12.47 -13.15
N VAL A 330 -9.39 -13.76 -13.09
CA VAL A 330 -8.01 -14.24 -13.28
C VAL A 330 -7.43 -13.73 -14.61
N ASN A 331 -8.21 -13.82 -15.70
CA ASN A 331 -7.78 -13.35 -17.02
C ASN A 331 -7.58 -11.84 -17.10
N ALA A 332 -8.40 -11.06 -16.38
CA ALA A 332 -8.31 -9.60 -16.33
C ALA A 332 -7.12 -9.13 -15.49
N MET A 333 -6.81 -9.82 -14.40
CA MET A 333 -5.67 -9.49 -13.54
C MET A 333 -4.33 -9.73 -14.24
N GLY A 334 -4.23 -10.68 -15.18
CA GLY A 334 -3.02 -10.93 -15.97
C GLY A 334 -1.76 -11.23 -15.14
N LEU A 335 -1.91 -11.86 -13.97
CA LEU A 335 -0.77 -12.19 -13.09
C LEU A 335 0.05 -13.37 -13.63
N PRO A 336 1.35 -13.48 -13.29
CA PRO A 336 2.22 -14.56 -13.75
C PRO A 336 1.72 -15.98 -13.45
N PHE A 337 1.06 -16.18 -12.32
CA PHE A 337 0.51 -17.48 -11.91
C PHE A 337 -0.95 -17.38 -11.48
N ALA A 338 -1.69 -18.46 -11.74
CA ALA A 338 -3.01 -18.70 -11.20
C ALA A 338 -3.03 -20.10 -10.57
N VAL A 339 -3.54 -20.21 -9.35
CA VAL A 339 -3.49 -21.41 -8.52
C VAL A 339 -4.91 -21.81 -8.11
N TYR A 340 -5.25 -23.10 -8.18
CA TYR A 340 -6.51 -23.61 -7.65
C TYR A 340 -6.32 -24.96 -6.95
N GLY A 341 -7.39 -25.49 -6.34
CA GLY A 341 -7.38 -26.80 -5.67
C GLY A 341 -7.12 -26.73 -4.17
N TRP A 342 -7.31 -25.57 -3.54
CA TRP A 342 -7.10 -25.34 -2.11
C TRP A 342 -7.86 -26.34 -1.22
N MET A 343 -9.18 -26.44 -1.39
CA MET A 343 -10.02 -27.32 -0.56
C MET A 343 -9.71 -28.80 -0.79
N GLU A 344 -9.51 -29.22 -2.05
CA GLU A 344 -9.17 -30.61 -2.39
C GLU A 344 -7.85 -31.06 -1.75
N ALA A 345 -6.82 -30.21 -1.79
CA ALA A 345 -5.51 -30.50 -1.23
C ALA A 345 -5.56 -30.63 0.30
N HIS A 346 -6.28 -29.73 0.98
CA HIS A 346 -6.47 -29.83 2.43
C HIS A 346 -7.28 -31.07 2.82
N HIS A 347 -8.37 -31.36 2.10
CA HIS A 347 -9.20 -32.54 2.37
C HIS A 347 -8.37 -33.83 2.23
N ARG A 348 -7.54 -33.94 1.18
CA ARG A 348 -6.63 -35.06 0.99
C ARG A 348 -5.61 -35.16 2.12
N SER A 349 -4.96 -34.07 2.50
CA SER A 349 -3.95 -34.06 3.56
C SER A 349 -4.54 -34.38 4.95
N LEU A 350 -5.77 -33.96 5.23
CA LEU A 350 -6.45 -34.29 6.48
C LEU A 350 -6.94 -35.74 6.48
N ALA A 351 -7.41 -36.25 5.34
CA ALA A 351 -7.84 -37.64 5.20
C ALA A 351 -6.71 -38.64 5.46
N THR A 352 -5.48 -38.35 5.03
CA THR A 352 -4.31 -39.21 5.33
C THR A 352 -3.98 -39.26 6.82
N GLN A 353 -4.41 -38.26 7.59
CA GLN A 353 -4.27 -38.21 9.06
C GLN A 353 -5.53 -38.73 9.80
N GLY A 354 -6.55 -39.23 9.07
CA GLY A 354 -7.83 -39.65 9.67
C GLY A 354 -8.70 -38.49 10.18
N ARG A 355 -8.50 -37.28 9.65
CA ARG A 355 -9.12 -36.02 10.11
C ARG A 355 -9.93 -35.31 9.02
N ALA A 356 -10.47 -36.05 8.05
CA ALA A 356 -11.19 -35.46 6.91
C ALA A 356 -12.35 -34.53 7.34
N ASP A 357 -13.01 -34.83 8.45
CA ASP A 357 -14.12 -34.04 9.01
C ASP A 357 -13.68 -32.63 9.50
N ASP A 358 -12.38 -32.41 9.70
CA ASP A 358 -11.81 -31.12 10.11
C ASP A 358 -11.68 -30.11 8.95
N ILE A 359 -12.17 -30.45 7.74
CA ILE A 359 -12.03 -29.63 6.52
C ILE A 359 -12.55 -28.19 6.68
N GLY A 360 -13.46 -27.96 7.64
CA GLY A 360 -13.90 -26.62 8.01
C GLY A 360 -12.76 -25.66 8.37
N PHE A 361 -11.61 -26.16 8.83
CA PHE A 361 -10.42 -25.36 9.09
C PHE A 361 -9.85 -24.69 7.83
N ALA A 362 -9.98 -25.31 6.66
CA ALA A 362 -9.49 -24.77 5.39
C ALA A 362 -10.35 -23.62 4.84
N VAL A 363 -11.50 -23.35 5.45
CA VAL A 363 -12.42 -22.28 5.02
C VAL A 363 -11.86 -20.92 5.40
N GLY A 364 -11.44 -20.15 4.40
CA GLY A 364 -11.13 -18.72 4.50
C GLY A 364 -12.26 -17.84 3.97
N THR A 365 -11.92 -16.58 3.68
CA THR A 365 -12.80 -15.55 3.10
C THR A 365 -13.37 -15.99 1.74
N THR A 366 -12.54 -16.55 0.86
CA THR A 366 -12.97 -16.93 -0.49
C THR A 366 -13.79 -18.21 -0.49
N GLU A 367 -13.43 -19.21 0.33
CA GLU A 367 -14.24 -20.42 0.51
C GLU A 367 -15.59 -20.09 1.16
N TYR A 368 -15.63 -19.17 2.14
CA TYR A 368 -16.90 -18.70 2.70
C TYR A 368 -17.76 -18.00 1.64
N MET A 369 -17.17 -17.12 0.83
CA MET A 369 -17.87 -16.42 -0.26
C MET A 369 -18.44 -17.39 -1.30
N ARG A 370 -17.65 -18.38 -1.76
CA ARG A 370 -18.10 -19.44 -2.66
C ARG A 370 -19.18 -20.29 -2.02
N ARG A 371 -19.03 -20.62 -0.73
CA ARG A 371 -20.09 -21.28 0.04
C ARG A 371 -21.36 -20.45 0.04
N CYS A 372 -21.33 -19.13 0.01
CA CYS A 372 -22.53 -18.29 -0.10
C CYS A 372 -23.06 -18.14 -1.54
N GLY A 373 -22.38 -18.70 -2.54
CA GLY A 373 -22.75 -18.67 -3.95
C GLY A 373 -22.16 -17.50 -4.75
N GLY A 374 -21.28 -16.71 -4.14
CA GLY A 374 -20.54 -15.65 -4.81
C GLY A 374 -19.25 -16.15 -5.49
N ALA A 375 -18.71 -15.33 -6.39
CA ALA A 375 -17.37 -15.55 -6.95
C ALA A 375 -16.31 -14.97 -6.01
N ALA A 376 -15.15 -15.61 -5.91
CA ALA A 376 -14.09 -15.11 -5.04
C ALA A 376 -12.69 -15.44 -5.54
N VAL A 377 -11.76 -14.52 -5.30
CA VAL A 377 -10.33 -14.68 -5.61
C VAL A 377 -9.49 -14.12 -4.48
N THR A 378 -8.45 -14.86 -4.09
CA THR A 378 -7.40 -14.37 -3.19
C THR A 378 -6.22 -13.96 -4.04
N VAL A 379 -5.73 -12.75 -3.87
CA VAL A 379 -4.66 -12.19 -4.68
C VAL A 379 -3.45 -11.94 -3.82
N GLU A 380 -2.39 -12.67 -4.10
CA GLU A 380 -1.09 -12.56 -3.48
C GLU A 380 -0.27 -11.53 -4.26
N CYS A 381 -0.26 -10.29 -3.79
CA CYS A 381 0.18 -9.12 -4.56
C CYS A 381 1.71 -8.97 -4.64
N GLY A 382 2.46 -9.80 -3.91
CA GLY A 382 3.92 -9.77 -3.82
C GLY A 382 4.40 -10.02 -2.39
N GLU A 383 5.69 -9.78 -2.15
CA GLU A 383 6.27 -9.88 -0.81
C GLU A 383 5.72 -8.78 0.11
N HIS A 384 5.55 -9.07 1.42
CA HIS A 384 5.00 -8.14 2.41
C HIS A 384 5.63 -6.74 2.39
N THR A 385 6.94 -6.67 2.17
CA THR A 385 7.73 -5.43 2.25
C THR A 385 7.96 -4.76 0.89
N ASP A 386 7.64 -5.43 -0.22
CA ASP A 386 7.88 -4.92 -1.56
C ASP A 386 6.90 -3.77 -1.87
N PRO A 387 7.38 -2.53 -2.09
CA PRO A 387 6.52 -1.41 -2.49
C PRO A 387 5.74 -1.67 -3.79
N ALA A 388 6.27 -2.48 -4.70
CA ALA A 388 5.58 -2.81 -5.96
C ALA A 388 4.29 -3.61 -5.73
N SER A 389 4.17 -4.31 -4.60
CA SER A 389 2.94 -5.04 -4.23
C SER A 389 1.71 -4.13 -4.12
N VAL A 390 1.91 -2.85 -3.75
CA VAL A 390 0.84 -1.85 -3.68
C VAL A 390 0.31 -1.51 -5.08
N GLU A 391 1.22 -1.34 -6.05
CA GLU A 391 0.84 -1.09 -7.44
C GLU A 391 0.17 -2.32 -8.07
N VAL A 392 0.62 -3.52 -7.70
CA VAL A 392 -0.04 -4.77 -8.12
C VAL A 392 -1.46 -4.83 -7.58
N ALA A 393 -1.66 -4.59 -6.28
CA ALA A 393 -2.97 -4.57 -5.65
C ALA A 393 -3.89 -3.52 -6.30
N TYR A 394 -3.41 -2.29 -6.49
CA TYR A 394 -4.22 -1.20 -7.08
C TYR A 394 -4.69 -1.53 -8.51
N SER A 395 -3.78 -2.04 -9.35
CA SER A 395 -4.12 -2.45 -10.72
C SER A 395 -5.05 -3.65 -10.76
N VAL A 396 -4.90 -4.63 -9.85
CA VAL A 396 -5.84 -5.76 -9.73
C VAL A 396 -7.26 -5.27 -9.41
N ILE A 397 -7.41 -4.36 -8.44
CA ILE A 397 -8.72 -3.76 -8.13
C ILE A 397 -9.29 -3.10 -9.39
N ALA A 398 -8.49 -2.28 -10.07
CA ALA A 398 -8.95 -1.55 -11.25
C ALA A 398 -9.38 -2.48 -12.39
N ASP A 399 -8.51 -3.42 -12.77
CA ASP A 399 -8.72 -4.35 -13.88
C ASP A 399 -9.94 -5.25 -13.64
N CYS A 400 -10.12 -5.75 -12.41
CA CYS A 400 -11.29 -6.56 -12.06
C CYS A 400 -12.59 -5.75 -12.11
N LEU A 401 -12.61 -4.54 -11.55
CA LEU A 401 -13.80 -3.69 -11.58
C LEU A 401 -14.17 -3.26 -13.01
N VAL A 402 -13.17 -3.06 -13.89
CA VAL A 402 -13.40 -2.81 -15.32
C VAL A 402 -13.94 -4.05 -16.02
N CYS A 403 -13.33 -5.22 -15.80
CA CYS A 403 -13.78 -6.50 -16.37
C CYS A 403 -15.25 -6.81 -16.03
N MET A 404 -15.66 -6.53 -14.79
CA MET A 404 -17.04 -6.70 -14.34
C MET A 404 -18.01 -5.60 -14.78
N GLY A 405 -17.53 -4.59 -15.51
CA GLY A 405 -18.31 -3.42 -15.93
C GLY A 405 -18.68 -2.45 -14.80
N VAL A 406 -18.22 -2.69 -13.57
CA VAL A 406 -18.49 -1.83 -12.40
C VAL A 406 -17.81 -0.48 -12.54
N MET A 407 -16.60 -0.44 -13.08
CA MET A 407 -15.81 0.78 -13.25
C MET A 407 -15.57 1.09 -14.73
N LYS A 408 -15.61 2.37 -15.12
CA LYS A 408 -15.23 2.80 -16.47
C LYS A 408 -13.72 2.72 -16.66
N GLY A 409 -13.27 2.15 -17.77
CA GLY A 409 -11.86 2.13 -18.16
C GLY A 409 -11.58 0.99 -19.13
N GLU A 410 -10.29 0.74 -19.35
CA GLU A 410 -9.77 -0.42 -20.06
C GLU A 410 -8.89 -1.22 -19.09
N VAL A 411 -8.88 -2.55 -19.26
CA VAL A 411 -8.00 -3.43 -18.49
C VAL A 411 -6.56 -3.13 -18.91
N THR A 412 -5.72 -2.80 -17.94
CA THR A 412 -4.36 -2.29 -18.18
C THR A 412 -3.35 -3.40 -18.47
N ARG A 413 -3.55 -4.59 -17.91
CA ARG A 413 -2.69 -5.75 -18.15
C ARG A 413 -3.16 -6.55 -19.36
N LYS A 414 -2.22 -6.91 -20.22
CA LYS A 414 -2.50 -7.79 -21.37
C LYS A 414 -2.93 -9.15 -20.86
N SER A 415 -4.15 -9.57 -21.19
CA SER A 415 -4.61 -10.92 -20.94
C SER A 415 -3.79 -11.91 -21.76
N GLY A 416 -3.02 -12.76 -21.09
CA GLY A 416 -2.33 -13.86 -21.77
C GLY A 416 -1.18 -14.47 -20.97
N SER A 417 -1.31 -15.77 -20.71
CA SER A 417 -0.28 -16.72 -20.25
C SER A 417 0.07 -16.78 -18.76
N SER A 418 -0.89 -16.56 -17.85
CA SER A 418 -0.73 -17.06 -16.48
C SER A 418 -0.45 -18.56 -16.52
N LYS A 419 0.64 -19.00 -15.90
CA LYS A 419 0.87 -20.42 -15.69
C LYS A 419 -0.15 -20.91 -14.67
N VAL A 420 -0.95 -21.92 -15.04
CA VAL A 420 -1.96 -22.48 -14.15
C VAL A 420 -1.36 -23.62 -13.36
N LEU A 421 -1.51 -23.56 -12.04
CA LEU A 421 -1.02 -24.53 -11.08
C LEU A 421 -2.21 -25.13 -10.31
N LYS A 422 -2.23 -26.44 -10.15
CA LYS A 422 -3.17 -27.13 -9.26
C LYS A 422 -2.44 -27.55 -8.00
N ILE A 423 -2.90 -27.12 -6.83
CA ILE A 423 -2.38 -27.61 -5.55
C ILE A 423 -2.70 -29.10 -5.46
N SER A 424 -1.66 -29.92 -5.35
CA SER A 424 -1.81 -31.37 -5.25
C SER A 424 -1.80 -31.82 -3.79
N ASP A 425 -0.93 -31.21 -2.98
CA ASP A 425 -0.65 -31.64 -1.61
C ASP A 425 -0.32 -30.43 -0.73
N ALA A 426 -0.91 -30.39 0.46
CA ALA A 426 -0.50 -29.50 1.54
C ALA A 426 0.45 -30.28 2.45
N ILE A 427 1.71 -29.84 2.57
CA ILE A 427 2.68 -30.51 3.44
C ILE A 427 2.57 -29.91 4.84
N LEU A 428 1.93 -30.65 5.75
CA LEU A 428 1.82 -30.26 7.14
C LEU A 428 3.08 -30.64 7.92
N ALA A 429 3.41 -29.82 8.91
CA ALA A 429 4.45 -30.10 9.89
C ALA A 429 3.92 -31.04 10.96
N ASP A 430 4.67 -32.10 11.25
CA ASP A 430 4.33 -33.03 12.34
C ASP A 430 4.93 -32.55 13.66
N SER A 431 6.00 -31.74 13.59
CA SER A 431 6.74 -31.20 14.72
C SER A 431 7.16 -29.75 14.47
N ASP A 432 7.36 -29.00 15.56
CA ASP A 432 8.00 -27.68 15.55
C ASP A 432 9.46 -27.75 15.07
N ASP A 433 10.06 -28.94 15.02
CA ASP A 433 11.43 -29.20 14.57
C ASP A 433 11.54 -29.63 13.10
N ASP A 434 10.42 -29.76 12.38
CA ASP A 434 10.45 -29.99 10.95
C ASP A 434 11.04 -28.76 10.23
N ARG A 435 11.80 -28.98 9.14
CA ARG A 435 12.48 -27.91 8.39
C ARG A 435 12.33 -28.12 6.89
N LEU A 436 12.19 -27.03 6.13
CA LEU A 436 12.40 -27.07 4.69
C LEU A 436 13.91 -27.21 4.38
N ALA A 437 14.23 -27.83 3.25
CA ALA A 437 15.61 -28.07 2.85
C ALA A 437 16.36 -26.78 2.51
N ARG A 438 15.62 -25.74 2.11
CA ARG A 438 16.08 -24.39 1.80
C ARG A 438 14.89 -23.43 1.79
N ASP A 439 15.17 -22.14 1.66
CA ASP A 439 14.15 -21.14 1.36
C ASP A 439 13.71 -21.31 -0.11
N PHE A 440 12.47 -21.72 -0.33
CA PHE A 440 11.91 -21.86 -1.67
C PHE A 440 11.24 -20.56 -2.11
N THR A 441 11.48 -20.18 -3.37
CA THR A 441 10.74 -19.09 -4.01
C THR A 441 9.33 -19.58 -4.37
N THR A 442 8.30 -18.74 -4.23
CA THR A 442 6.95 -19.07 -4.68
C THR A 442 6.96 -19.37 -6.18
N GLY A 443 6.48 -20.56 -6.55
CA GLY A 443 6.47 -21.07 -7.91
C GLY A 443 7.79 -21.73 -8.34
N GLU A 444 8.74 -21.94 -7.42
CA GLU A 444 9.99 -22.67 -7.70
C GLU A 444 9.70 -24.11 -8.11
N ALA A 445 10.30 -24.55 -9.21
CA ALA A 445 10.09 -25.88 -9.75
C ALA A 445 10.84 -26.93 -8.91
N VAL A 446 10.18 -28.08 -8.68
CA VAL A 446 10.76 -29.23 -8.00
C VAL A 446 10.62 -30.50 -8.84
N LYS A 447 11.54 -31.45 -8.66
CA LYS A 447 11.54 -32.74 -9.36
C LYS A 447 11.05 -33.88 -8.48
N ALA A 448 10.41 -34.87 -9.09
CA ALA A 448 10.05 -36.10 -8.40
C ALA A 448 11.27 -36.72 -7.70
N GLY A 449 11.15 -37.01 -6.41
CA GLY A 449 12.22 -37.54 -5.56
C GLY A 449 13.17 -36.48 -4.97
N GLU A 450 13.04 -35.21 -5.34
CA GLU A 450 13.82 -34.12 -4.73
C GLU A 450 13.48 -33.97 -3.25
N VAL A 451 14.49 -33.85 -2.39
CA VAL A 451 14.30 -33.58 -0.96
C VAL A 451 13.91 -32.12 -0.78
N ILE A 452 12.69 -31.89 -0.28
CA ILE A 452 12.12 -30.55 -0.06
C ILE A 452 12.17 -30.14 1.42
N GLY A 453 12.42 -31.09 2.32
CA GLY A 453 12.53 -30.84 3.75
C GLY A 453 12.92 -32.08 4.53
N HIS A 454 12.98 -31.92 5.84
CA HIS A 454 13.29 -32.98 6.80
C HIS A 454 12.31 -32.91 7.96
N ARG A 455 11.85 -34.09 8.40
CA ARG A 455 11.16 -34.26 9.67
C ARG A 455 12.11 -34.11 10.84
N ALA A 456 11.58 -33.89 12.04
CA ALA A 456 12.35 -33.79 13.27
C ALA A 456 13.26 -35.01 13.55
N ASP A 457 12.89 -36.21 13.09
CA ASP A 457 13.68 -37.44 13.22
C ASP A 457 14.75 -37.60 12.11
N GLY A 458 14.87 -36.62 11.21
CA GLY A 458 15.78 -36.63 10.07
C GLY A 458 15.21 -37.27 8.80
N THR A 459 14.02 -37.87 8.85
CA THR A 459 13.36 -38.47 7.68
C THR A 459 13.17 -37.42 6.58
N ALA A 460 13.60 -37.74 5.36
CA ALA A 460 13.49 -36.85 4.22
C ALA A 460 12.03 -36.71 3.75
N ILE A 461 11.59 -35.48 3.57
CA ILE A 461 10.35 -35.13 2.89
C ILE A 461 10.71 -34.93 1.42
N THR A 462 10.13 -35.73 0.53
CA THR A 462 10.45 -35.67 -0.91
C THR A 462 9.26 -35.25 -1.75
N ALA A 463 9.52 -34.56 -2.85
CA ALA A 463 8.49 -34.22 -3.83
C ALA A 463 7.99 -35.50 -4.53
N PRO A 464 6.69 -35.85 -4.44
CA PRO A 464 6.15 -37.08 -5.02
C PRO A 464 6.03 -37.04 -6.55
N HIS A 465 6.16 -35.86 -7.15
CA HIS A 465 6.09 -35.65 -8.60
C HIS A 465 6.80 -34.35 -8.99
N ASP A 466 7.05 -34.18 -10.29
CA ASP A 466 7.45 -32.90 -10.86
C ASP A 466 6.36 -31.84 -10.63
N GLY A 467 6.76 -30.62 -10.31
CA GLY A 467 5.81 -29.59 -9.93
C GLY A 467 6.47 -28.27 -9.51
N ALA A 468 5.76 -27.52 -8.67
CA ALA A 468 6.25 -26.29 -8.07
C ALA A 468 5.85 -26.19 -6.59
N ILE A 469 6.60 -25.43 -5.80
CA ILE A 469 6.31 -25.13 -4.40
C ILE A 469 5.74 -23.72 -4.27
N ILE A 470 4.71 -23.54 -3.43
CA ILE A 470 4.20 -22.22 -3.01
C ILE A 470 4.05 -22.16 -1.49
N PHE A 471 4.03 -20.94 -0.93
CA PHE A 471 3.93 -20.65 0.50
C PHE A 471 4.90 -21.45 1.38
N ALA A 472 6.14 -21.57 0.93
CA ALA A 472 7.22 -22.12 1.75
C ALA A 472 7.59 -21.09 2.83
N SER A 473 7.27 -21.38 4.10
CA SER A 473 7.53 -20.47 5.21
C SER A 473 8.63 -21.00 6.15
N GLY A 474 9.42 -20.08 6.73
CA GLY A 474 10.54 -20.44 7.59
C GLY A 474 10.19 -20.76 9.05
N ARG A 475 9.04 -20.29 9.56
CA ARG A 475 8.62 -20.53 10.96
C ARG A 475 7.54 -21.61 11.01
N ILE A 476 7.99 -22.83 11.11
CA ILE A 476 7.14 -24.03 11.12
C ILE A 476 6.65 -24.32 12.54
N ARG A 477 5.37 -24.63 12.67
CA ARG A 477 4.75 -25.15 13.91
C ARG A 477 4.02 -26.45 13.60
N ALA A 478 4.03 -27.39 14.52
CA ALA A 478 3.28 -28.63 14.41
C ALA A 478 1.80 -28.36 14.08
N GLY A 479 1.27 -29.09 13.10
CA GLY A 479 -0.09 -28.95 12.61
C GLY A 479 -0.34 -27.78 11.65
N THR A 480 0.68 -27.01 11.28
CA THR A 480 0.60 -25.94 10.27
C THR A 480 1.26 -26.33 8.95
N GLU A 481 0.93 -25.62 7.87
CA GLU A 481 1.52 -25.86 6.56
C GLU A 481 2.98 -25.42 6.50
N MET A 482 3.87 -26.36 6.14
CA MET A 482 5.26 -26.04 5.79
C MET A 482 5.33 -25.42 4.40
N CYS A 483 4.64 -26.03 3.44
CA CYS A 483 4.53 -25.58 2.06
C CYS A 483 3.38 -26.30 1.33
N PHE A 484 3.09 -25.86 0.12
CA PHE A 484 2.17 -26.55 -0.79
C PHE A 484 2.90 -26.97 -2.06
N LEU A 485 2.63 -28.20 -2.49
CA LEU A 485 3.10 -28.73 -3.76
C LEU A 485 2.00 -28.56 -4.82
N CYS A 486 2.43 -28.14 -6.01
CA CYS A 486 1.56 -27.85 -7.13
C CYS A 486 1.98 -28.63 -8.37
N ARG A 487 1.01 -29.02 -9.20
CA ARG A 487 1.24 -29.55 -10.55
C ARG A 487 1.02 -28.46 -11.59
N PHE A 488 1.87 -28.44 -12.62
CA PHE A 488 1.62 -27.63 -13.81
C PHE A 488 0.42 -28.18 -14.58
N VAL A 489 -0.55 -27.33 -14.89
CA VAL A 489 -1.67 -27.70 -15.74
C VAL A 489 -1.30 -27.40 -17.20
N PRO A 490 -1.35 -28.40 -18.10
CA PRO A 490 -1.09 -28.20 -19.52
C PRO A 490 -2.03 -27.16 -20.16
N PRO A 491 -1.59 -26.36 -21.15
CA PRO A 491 -2.42 -25.34 -21.81
C PRO A 491 -3.73 -25.87 -22.42
N ASP A 492 -3.75 -27.12 -22.87
CA ASP A 492 -4.93 -27.84 -23.39
C ASP A 492 -5.92 -28.26 -22.29
N GLN A 493 -5.46 -28.29 -21.04
CA GLN A 493 -6.26 -28.53 -19.84
C GLN A 493 -6.52 -27.25 -19.04
N HIS A 494 -6.04 -26.09 -19.54
CA HIS A 494 -6.44 -24.83 -18.95
C HIS A 494 -7.97 -24.73 -19.00
N PRO A 495 -8.60 -24.18 -17.94
CA PRO A 495 -10.00 -23.80 -18.02
C PRO A 495 -10.23 -22.99 -19.31
N PRO A 496 -11.26 -23.31 -20.11
CA PRO A 496 -11.42 -22.73 -21.43
C PRO A 496 -11.47 -21.21 -21.33
N LYS A 497 -10.69 -20.53 -22.18
CA LYS A 497 -10.82 -19.08 -22.41
C LYS A 497 -12.19 -18.86 -23.05
N SER A 498 -13.19 -18.51 -22.24
CA SER A 498 -14.50 -18.13 -22.80
C SER A 498 -14.48 -16.67 -23.21
N VAL A 499 -15.09 -16.43 -24.38
CA VAL A 499 -15.23 -15.18 -25.13
C VAL A 499 -15.84 -14.06 -24.30
#